data_AF-A0A1Y4EFK5-F1
#
_entry.id   AF-A0A1Y4EFK5-F1
#
_cell.length_a   1.000
_cell.length_b   1.000
_cell.length_c   1.000
_cell.angle_alpha   90.00
_cell.angle_beta   90.00
_cell.angle_gamma   90.00
#
_symmetry.space_group_name_H-M   'P 1'
#
loop_
_entity.id
_entity.type
_entity.pdbx_description
1 polymer ?
#
loop_
_entity_poly.entity_id
_entity_poly.type
_entity_poly.pdbx_seq_one_letter_code
_entity_poly.pdbx_strand_id
1 'polypeptide(L)'
;MGSGKLKELEADNRTLQGEVAVRNESIELLQRQMQRQQEEHSRQLMELQAKHRREMADKEAEHQKEVSFLKSVIQKAKKWFPLFQELVYMEKFCLKVGFNEKQTATLISGKPLFYEGELYSEEHKRKFKTERAGFQVVKDPKDKSKLALAINRQLIGEWFKEQFNKLFSSIRRTVAPHRKDKGLGL
;
A
#
# COMPACT_ATOMS: atom_id res chain seq x y z
N MET A 1 -6.10 85.79 41.26
CA MET A 1 -5.21 84.89 40.49
C MET A 1 -5.90 83.66 39.87
N GLY A 2 -7.16 83.30 40.22
CA GLY A 2 -7.79 82.04 39.74
C GLY A 2 -8.54 82.08 38.39
N SER A 3 -8.98 83.25 37.91
CA SER A 3 -9.87 83.33 36.74
C SER A 3 -9.19 83.06 35.38
N GLY A 4 -7.91 83.40 35.22
CA GLY A 4 -7.17 83.19 33.97
C GLY A 4 -6.92 81.70 33.68
N LYS A 5 -6.44 80.95 34.69
CA LYS A 5 -6.22 79.51 34.60
C LYS A 5 -7.51 78.72 34.34
N LEU A 6 -8.64 79.18 34.88
CA LEU A 6 -9.93 78.52 34.65
C LEU A 6 -10.35 78.62 33.18
N LYS A 7 -10.18 79.79 32.54
CA LYS A 7 -10.52 79.99 31.12
C LYS A 7 -9.60 79.21 30.18
N GLU A 8 -8.32 79.10 30.52
CA GLU A 8 -7.35 78.28 29.79
C GLU A 8 -7.72 76.80 29.85
N LEU A 9 -8.03 76.28 31.05
CA LEU A 9 -8.52 74.91 31.23
C LEU A 9 -9.84 74.64 30.49
N GLU A 10 -10.76 75.60 30.44
CA GLU A 10 -12.01 75.49 29.67
C GLU A 10 -11.76 75.42 28.16
N ALA A 11 -10.79 76.17 27.65
CA ALA A 11 -10.40 76.14 26.24
C ALA A 11 -9.72 74.81 25.88
N ASP A 12 -8.80 74.33 26.71
CA ASP A 12 -8.12 73.05 26.53
C ASP A 12 -9.11 71.88 26.59
N ASN A 13 -10.09 71.93 27.50
CA ASN A 13 -11.12 70.89 27.60
C ASN A 13 -11.98 70.81 26.32
N ARG A 14 -12.34 71.96 25.73
CA ARG A 14 -13.06 71.99 24.45
C ARG A 14 -12.21 71.42 23.31
N THR A 15 -10.92 71.74 23.25
CA THR A 15 -10.01 71.17 22.26
C THR A 15 -9.90 69.66 22.40
N LEU A 16 -9.72 69.16 23.62
CA LEU A 16 -9.67 67.72 23.92
C LEU A 16 -10.98 67.01 23.56
N GLN A 17 -12.14 67.61 23.84
CA GLN A 17 -13.43 67.07 23.43
C GLN A 17 -13.55 66.94 21.90
N GLY A 18 -13.05 67.93 21.16
CA GLY A 18 -12.99 67.89 19.70
C GLY A 18 -12.07 66.77 19.20
N GLU A 19 -10.88 66.62 19.78
CA GLU A 19 -9.96 65.53 19.42
C GLU A 19 -10.55 64.16 19.74
N VAL A 20 -11.23 64.00 20.87
CA VAL A 20 -11.91 62.75 21.24
C VAL A 20 -13.02 62.42 20.24
N ALA A 21 -13.82 63.40 19.80
CA ALA A 21 -14.85 63.19 18.80
C ALA A 21 -14.26 62.70 17.46
N VAL A 22 -13.22 63.36 16.96
CA VAL A 22 -12.54 62.95 15.70
C VAL A 22 -11.92 61.56 15.82
N ARG A 23 -11.33 61.22 16.97
CA ARG A 23 -10.79 59.88 17.22
C ARG A 23 -11.89 58.82 17.26
N ASN A 24 -13.04 59.11 17.87
CA ASN A 24 -14.17 58.19 17.91
C ASN A 24 -14.72 57.91 16.50
N GLU A 25 -14.88 58.93 15.66
CA GLU A 25 -15.28 58.76 14.26
C GLU A 25 -14.27 57.90 13.48
N SER A 26 -12.97 58.12 13.73
CA SER A 26 -11.90 57.32 13.11
C SER A 26 -11.93 55.85 13.56
N ILE A 27 -12.20 55.59 14.85
CA ILE A 27 -12.35 54.24 15.40
C ILE A 27 -13.55 53.53 14.76
N GLU A 28 -14.70 54.20 14.63
CA GLU A 28 -15.88 53.61 13.97
C GLU A 28 -15.59 53.24 12.51
N LEU A 29 -14.89 54.12 11.78
CA LEU A 29 -14.51 53.85 10.40
C LEU A 29 -13.60 52.62 10.30
N LEU A 30 -12.59 52.54 11.16
CA LEU A 30 -11.67 51.40 11.21
C LEU A 30 -12.41 50.10 11.59
N GLN A 31 -13.34 50.14 12.53
CA GLN A 31 -14.18 48.99 12.89
C GLN A 31 -15.01 48.50 11.69
N ARG A 32 -15.63 49.42 10.94
CA ARG A 32 -16.38 49.08 9.72
C ARG A 32 -15.48 48.53 8.61
N GLN A 33 -14.24 49.02 8.50
CA GLN A 33 -13.25 48.48 7.55
C GLN A 33 -12.81 47.07 7.93
N MET A 34 -12.46 46.84 9.20
CA MET A 34 -12.10 45.50 9.70
C MET A 34 -13.22 44.49 9.48
N GLN A 35 -14.47 44.87 9.77
CA GLN A 35 -15.62 43.99 9.56
C GLN A 35 -15.77 43.58 8.09
N ARG A 36 -15.66 44.53 7.16
CA ARG A 36 -15.70 44.25 5.72
C ARG A 36 -14.56 43.35 5.28
N GLN A 37 -13.34 43.60 5.74
CA GLN A 37 -12.18 42.75 5.44
C GLN A 37 -12.38 41.32 5.96
N GLN A 38 -12.95 41.17 7.16
CA GLN A 38 -13.22 39.85 7.74
C GLN A 38 -14.26 39.07 6.92
N GLU A 39 -15.31 39.74 6.45
CA GLU A 39 -16.35 39.15 5.59
C GLU A 39 -15.80 38.75 4.22
N GLU A 40 -14.99 39.62 3.60
CA GLU A 40 -14.32 39.33 2.33
C GLU A 40 -13.36 38.14 2.45
N HIS A 41 -12.54 38.11 3.50
CA HIS A 41 -11.62 37.01 3.75
C HIS A 41 -12.38 35.69 3.99
N SER A 42 -13.45 35.73 4.79
CA SER A 42 -14.32 34.56 5.01
C SER A 42 -14.90 34.03 3.70
N ARG A 43 -15.38 34.94 2.84
CA ARG A 43 -15.90 34.59 1.52
C ARG A 43 -14.83 33.96 0.63
N GLN A 44 -13.63 34.55 0.56
CA GLN A 44 -12.51 34.00 -0.21
C GLN A 44 -12.13 32.60 0.25
N LEU A 45 -12.10 32.35 1.57
CA LEU A 45 -11.85 31.02 2.12
C LEU A 45 -12.92 30.00 1.70
N MET A 46 -14.20 30.39 1.73
CA MET A 46 -15.29 29.51 1.29
C MET A 46 -15.21 29.20 -0.21
N GLU A 47 -14.92 30.21 -1.04
CA GLU A 47 -14.76 30.04 -2.49
C GLU A 47 -13.57 29.13 -2.82
N LEU A 48 -12.44 29.33 -2.15
CA LEU A 48 -11.25 28.50 -2.32
C LEU A 48 -11.52 27.05 -1.88
N GLN A 49 -12.18 26.85 -0.74
CA GLN A 49 -12.54 25.51 -0.26
C GLN A 49 -13.53 24.81 -1.19
N ALA A 50 -14.51 25.55 -1.73
CA ALA A 50 -15.45 25.02 -2.70
C ALA A 50 -14.76 24.61 -4.01
N LYS A 51 -13.85 25.46 -4.51
CA LYS A 51 -13.03 25.15 -5.69
C LYS A 51 -12.17 23.91 -5.48
N HIS A 52 -11.44 23.85 -4.37
CA HIS A 52 -10.60 22.70 -4.03
C HIS A 52 -11.42 21.40 -3.95
N ARG A 53 -12.60 21.42 -3.31
CA ARG A 53 -13.48 20.24 -3.24
C ARG A 53 -13.94 19.78 -4.62
N ARG A 54 -14.28 20.72 -5.53
CA ARG A 54 -14.66 20.38 -6.91
C ARG A 54 -13.49 19.76 -7.66
N GLU A 55 -12.31 20.37 -7.61
CA GLU A 55 -11.11 19.83 -8.27
C GLU A 55 -10.75 18.43 -7.76
N MET A 56 -10.89 18.17 -6.46
CA MET A 56 -10.67 16.84 -5.89
C MET A 56 -11.71 15.83 -6.36
N ALA A 57 -12.99 16.23 -6.43
CA ALA A 57 -14.06 15.36 -6.92
C ALA A 57 -13.89 15.04 -8.42
N ASP A 58 -13.51 16.02 -9.23
CA ASP A 58 -13.29 15.84 -10.67
C ASP A 58 -12.11 14.90 -10.93
N LYS A 59 -10.99 15.08 -10.21
CA LYS A 59 -9.83 14.19 -10.29
C LYS A 59 -10.16 12.77 -9.85
N GLU A 60 -10.93 12.61 -8.77
CA GLU A 60 -11.36 11.29 -8.30
C GLU A 60 -12.27 10.61 -9.33
N ALA A 61 -13.20 11.35 -9.95
CA ALA A 61 -14.07 10.83 -10.99
C ALA A 61 -13.30 10.40 -12.25
N GLU A 62 -12.29 11.17 -12.65
CA GLU A 62 -11.39 10.84 -13.76
C GLU A 62 -10.57 9.57 -13.45
N HIS A 63 -9.96 9.52 -12.27
CA HIS A 63 -9.21 8.35 -11.81
C HIS A 63 -10.09 7.09 -11.77
N GLN A 64 -11.31 7.20 -11.25
CA GLN A 64 -12.24 6.10 -11.18
C GLN A 64 -12.66 5.61 -12.58
N LYS A 65 -12.77 6.51 -13.56
CA LYS A 65 -13.01 6.17 -14.97
C LYS A 65 -11.84 5.36 -15.54
N GLU A 66 -10.61 5.81 -15.34
CA GLU A 66 -9.41 5.11 -15.79
C GLU A 66 -9.29 3.72 -15.17
N VAL A 67 -9.48 3.62 -13.85
CA VAL A 67 -9.47 2.34 -13.13
C VAL A 67 -10.55 1.40 -13.67
N SER A 68 -11.75 1.91 -13.94
CA SER A 68 -12.85 1.13 -14.51
C SER A 68 -12.53 0.64 -15.93
N PHE A 69 -11.91 1.51 -16.74
CA PHE A 69 -11.44 1.15 -18.07
C PHE A 69 -10.36 0.07 -18.02
N LEU A 70 -9.32 0.22 -17.19
CA LEU A 70 -8.26 -0.76 -17.02
C LEU A 70 -8.80 -2.10 -16.52
N LYS A 71 -9.72 -2.10 -15.55
CA LYS A 71 -10.42 -3.32 -15.11
C LYS A 71 -11.12 -4.01 -16.27
N SER A 72 -11.82 -3.26 -17.13
CA SER A 72 -12.48 -3.82 -18.33
C SER A 72 -11.48 -4.43 -19.31
N VAL A 73 -10.36 -3.73 -19.57
CA VAL A 73 -9.28 -4.23 -20.44
C VAL A 73 -8.67 -5.52 -19.88
N ILE A 74 -8.38 -5.57 -18.58
CA ILE A 74 -7.86 -6.79 -17.92
C ILE A 74 -8.84 -7.94 -18.05
N GLN A 75 -10.15 -7.72 -17.85
CA GLN A 75 -11.16 -8.77 -18.02
C GLN A 75 -11.23 -9.28 -19.46
N LYS A 76 -11.17 -8.38 -20.44
CA LYS A 76 -11.10 -8.77 -21.87
C LYS A 76 -9.81 -9.55 -22.16
N ALA A 77 -8.66 -9.11 -21.64
CA ALA A 77 -7.38 -9.78 -21.81
C ALA A 77 -7.42 -11.20 -21.21
N LYS A 78 -8.01 -11.38 -20.03
CA LYS A 78 -8.24 -12.71 -19.44
C LYS A 78 -9.10 -13.59 -20.34
N LYS A 79 -10.16 -13.06 -20.96
CA LYS A 79 -11.05 -13.83 -21.84
C LYS A 79 -10.38 -14.20 -23.17
N TRP A 80 -9.60 -13.30 -23.75
CA TRP A 80 -8.98 -13.50 -25.06
C TRP A 80 -7.64 -14.24 -24.99
N PHE A 81 -6.90 -14.11 -23.88
CA PHE A 81 -5.58 -14.70 -23.70
C PHE A 81 -5.56 -15.62 -22.45
N PRO A 82 -5.90 -16.92 -22.61
CA PRO A 82 -5.82 -17.87 -21.50
C PRO A 82 -4.44 -17.92 -20.83
N LEU A 83 -3.35 -17.78 -21.61
CA LEU A 83 -1.98 -17.73 -21.10
C LEU A 83 -1.76 -16.55 -20.12
N PHE A 84 -2.42 -15.41 -20.31
CA PHE A 84 -2.31 -14.28 -19.38
C PHE A 84 -2.84 -14.64 -17.98
N GLN A 85 -3.93 -15.41 -17.91
CA GLN A 85 -4.46 -15.88 -16.63
C GLN A 85 -3.44 -16.78 -15.92
N GLU A 86 -2.82 -17.69 -16.65
CA GLU A 86 -1.80 -18.60 -16.13
C GLU A 86 -0.55 -17.87 -15.65
N LEU A 87 -0.09 -16.84 -16.38
CA LEU A 87 1.06 -16.01 -15.95
C LEU A 87 0.76 -15.25 -14.66
N VAL A 88 -0.42 -14.64 -14.54
CA VAL A 88 -0.85 -13.94 -13.31
C VAL A 88 -1.00 -14.92 -12.14
N TYR A 89 -1.48 -16.13 -12.38
CA TYR A 89 -1.52 -17.18 -11.38
C TYR A 89 -0.10 -17.58 -10.95
N MET A 90 0.79 -17.83 -11.92
CA MET A 90 2.16 -18.27 -11.67
C MET A 90 2.97 -17.22 -10.92
N GLU A 91 2.76 -15.93 -11.19
CA GLU A 91 3.40 -14.83 -10.47
C GLU A 91 3.07 -14.90 -8.98
N LYS A 92 1.78 -14.98 -8.65
CA LYS A 92 1.31 -15.12 -7.26
C LYS A 92 1.84 -16.39 -6.61
N PHE A 93 1.89 -17.49 -7.36
CA PHE A 93 2.41 -18.76 -6.87
C PHE A 93 3.91 -18.66 -6.52
N CYS A 94 4.73 -18.05 -7.38
CA CYS A 94 6.16 -17.86 -7.12
C CYS A 94 6.41 -17.01 -5.87
N LEU A 95 5.66 -15.91 -5.69
CA LEU A 95 5.74 -15.07 -4.49
C LEU A 95 5.39 -15.86 -3.22
N LYS A 96 4.33 -16.68 -3.26
CA LYS A 96 3.93 -17.54 -2.14
C LYS A 96 4.98 -18.60 -1.79
N VAL A 97 5.64 -19.16 -2.79
CA VAL A 97 6.74 -20.12 -2.60
C VAL A 97 7.95 -19.44 -1.94
N GLY A 98 8.10 -18.12 -2.07
CA GLY A 98 9.13 -17.34 -1.38
C GLY A 98 10.13 -16.64 -2.30
N PHE A 99 9.87 -16.60 -3.62
CA PHE A 99 10.67 -15.78 -4.53
C PHE A 99 10.32 -14.30 -4.36
N ASN A 100 11.31 -13.42 -4.53
CA ASN A 100 11.06 -11.98 -4.58
C ASN A 100 10.56 -11.53 -5.97
N GLU A 101 10.20 -10.26 -6.11
CA GLU A 101 9.65 -9.70 -7.37
C GLU A 101 10.59 -9.87 -8.57
N LYS A 102 11.90 -9.65 -8.38
CA LYS A 102 12.90 -9.77 -9.46
C LYS A 102 13.07 -11.22 -9.92
N GLN A 103 13.10 -12.14 -8.96
CA GLN A 103 13.16 -13.59 -9.21
C GLN A 103 11.90 -14.08 -9.92
N THR A 104 10.73 -13.66 -9.43
CA THR A 104 9.43 -13.96 -10.04
C THR A 104 9.36 -13.43 -11.47
N ALA A 105 9.75 -12.19 -11.73
CA ALA A 105 9.79 -11.64 -13.09
C ALA A 105 10.68 -12.46 -14.05
N THR A 106 11.82 -12.95 -13.55
CA THR A 106 12.72 -13.84 -14.32
C THR A 106 12.02 -15.15 -14.68
N LEU A 107 11.37 -15.78 -13.70
CA LEU A 107 10.63 -17.03 -13.88
C LEU A 107 9.43 -16.87 -14.84
N ILE A 108 8.66 -15.80 -14.70
CA ILE A 108 7.50 -15.50 -15.56
C ILE A 108 7.91 -15.22 -17.00
N SER A 109 9.11 -14.66 -17.21
CA SER A 109 9.68 -14.50 -18.56
C SER A 109 10.13 -15.84 -19.20
N GLY A 110 10.02 -16.96 -18.49
CA GLY A 110 10.41 -18.30 -18.94
C GLY A 110 11.91 -18.60 -18.79
N LYS A 111 12.69 -17.66 -18.26
CA LYS A 111 14.12 -17.83 -18.03
C LYS A 111 14.37 -18.69 -16.79
N PRO A 112 15.40 -19.56 -16.81
CA PRO A 112 15.79 -20.31 -15.63
C PRO A 112 16.39 -19.38 -14.57
N LEU A 113 16.11 -19.68 -13.31
CA LEU A 113 16.63 -18.99 -12.13
C LEU A 113 17.35 -20.01 -11.26
N PHE A 114 18.61 -19.76 -10.91
CA PHE A 114 19.30 -20.56 -9.90
C PHE A 114 19.16 -19.91 -8.54
N TYR A 115 18.65 -20.65 -7.57
CA TYR A 115 18.37 -20.13 -6.23
C TYR A 115 18.76 -21.13 -5.16
N GLU A 116 19.26 -20.59 -4.05
CA GLU A 116 19.60 -21.30 -2.83
C GLU A 116 18.91 -20.57 -1.67
N GLY A 117 18.22 -21.32 -0.81
CA GLY A 117 17.48 -20.74 0.29
C GLY A 117 16.32 -21.61 0.74
N GLU A 118 15.26 -20.97 1.23
CA GLU A 118 14.06 -21.65 1.72
C GLU A 118 12.89 -21.45 0.76
N LEU A 119 12.13 -22.52 0.54
CA LEU A 119 10.91 -22.53 -0.25
C LEU A 119 9.74 -22.96 0.62
N TYR A 120 8.65 -22.19 0.60
CA TYR A 120 7.43 -22.49 1.32
C TYR A 120 6.50 -23.37 0.49
N SER A 121 6.04 -24.47 1.09
CA SER A 121 4.98 -25.33 0.55
C SER A 121 3.66 -24.99 1.22
N GLU A 122 2.68 -24.49 0.45
CA GLU A 122 1.31 -24.30 0.96
C GLU A 122 0.64 -25.63 1.33
N GLU A 123 0.88 -26.69 0.55
CA GLU A 123 0.31 -28.02 0.77
C GLU A 123 0.74 -28.62 2.12
N HIS A 124 2.01 -28.47 2.47
CA HIS A 124 2.58 -29.02 3.71
C HIS A 124 2.72 -27.97 4.82
N LYS A 125 2.33 -26.71 4.58
CA LYS A 125 2.41 -25.56 5.50
C LYS A 125 3.77 -25.42 6.18
N ARG A 126 4.85 -25.61 5.42
CA ARG A 126 6.23 -25.61 5.94
C ARG A 126 7.23 -25.18 4.89
N LYS A 127 8.38 -24.69 5.34
CA LYS A 127 9.53 -24.37 4.50
C LYS A 127 10.48 -25.55 4.34
N PHE A 128 11.02 -25.70 3.15
CA PHE A 128 12.05 -26.67 2.80
C PHE A 128 13.28 -25.92 2.28
N LYS A 129 14.47 -26.32 2.74
CA LYS A 129 15.72 -25.76 2.24
C LYS A 129 16.08 -26.41 0.92
N THR A 130 16.59 -25.60 0.00
CA THR A 130 17.12 -26.05 -1.28
C THR A 130 18.54 -25.54 -1.43
N GLU A 131 19.44 -26.46 -1.76
CA GLU A 131 20.77 -26.14 -2.25
C GLU A 131 20.66 -25.72 -3.72
N ARG A 132 21.53 -24.80 -4.18
CA ARG A 132 21.57 -24.19 -5.52
C ARG A 132 20.84 -24.99 -6.61
N ALA A 133 19.53 -24.76 -6.72
CA ALA A 133 18.65 -25.49 -7.63
C ALA A 133 18.21 -24.59 -8.78
N GLY A 134 18.00 -25.20 -9.95
CA GLY A 134 17.49 -24.51 -11.13
C GLY A 134 15.97 -24.52 -11.15
N PHE A 135 15.37 -23.34 -11.14
CA PHE A 135 13.93 -23.12 -11.21
C PHE A 135 13.52 -22.62 -12.59
N GLN A 136 12.40 -23.10 -13.11
CA GLN A 136 11.86 -22.64 -14.38
C GLN A 136 10.34 -22.80 -14.42
N VAL A 137 9.67 -21.83 -15.03
CA VAL A 137 8.25 -21.98 -15.40
C VAL A 137 8.18 -22.74 -16.71
N VAL A 138 7.49 -23.87 -16.69
CA VAL A 138 7.31 -24.76 -17.84
C VAL A 138 5.82 -24.99 -18.08
N LYS A 139 5.46 -25.57 -19.23
CA LYS A 139 4.09 -26.07 -19.44
C LYS A 139 3.85 -27.27 -18.55
N ASP A 140 2.66 -27.35 -17.95
CA ASP A 140 2.28 -28.50 -17.13
C ASP A 140 2.26 -29.77 -18.02
N PRO A 141 2.94 -30.86 -17.62
CA PRO A 141 2.95 -32.12 -18.36
C PRO A 141 1.56 -32.75 -18.51
N LYS A 142 0.67 -32.57 -17.52
CA LYS A 142 -0.69 -33.11 -17.49
C LYS A 142 -1.65 -32.24 -18.28
N ASP A 143 -1.45 -30.93 -18.27
CA ASP A 143 -2.29 -29.96 -18.98
C ASP A 143 -1.41 -28.90 -19.67
N LYS A 144 -1.15 -29.08 -20.97
CA LYS A 144 -0.28 -28.19 -21.75
C LYS A 144 -0.80 -26.75 -21.88
N SER A 145 -2.04 -26.48 -21.47
CA SER A 145 -2.61 -25.13 -21.40
C SER A 145 -2.19 -24.36 -20.14
N LYS A 146 -1.70 -25.08 -19.12
CA LYS A 146 -1.30 -24.52 -17.82
C LYS A 146 0.19 -24.37 -17.67
N LEU A 147 0.58 -23.51 -16.73
CA LEU A 147 1.96 -23.34 -16.33
C LEU A 147 2.23 -24.05 -15.00
N ALA A 148 3.43 -24.61 -14.88
CA ALA A 148 3.91 -25.21 -13.65
C ALA A 148 5.34 -24.73 -13.33
N LEU A 149 5.62 -24.55 -12.05
CA LEU A 149 6.98 -24.28 -11.59
C LEU A 149 7.72 -25.60 -11.42
N ALA A 150 8.89 -25.71 -12.05
CA ALA A 150 9.78 -26.85 -11.92
C ALA A 150 11.06 -26.46 -11.18
N ILE A 151 11.56 -27.40 -10.38
CA ILE A 151 12.87 -27.39 -9.73
C ILE A 151 13.68 -28.57 -10.29
N ASN A 152 14.84 -28.29 -10.89
CA ASN A 152 15.70 -29.29 -11.54
C ASN A 152 14.93 -30.24 -12.49
N ARG A 153 14.02 -29.68 -13.30
CA ARG A 153 13.12 -30.40 -14.24
C ARG A 153 12.04 -31.27 -13.59
N GLN A 154 11.90 -31.26 -12.28
CA GLN A 154 10.81 -31.89 -11.53
C GLN A 154 9.76 -30.84 -11.13
N LEU A 155 8.47 -31.16 -11.19
CA LEU A 155 7.43 -30.25 -10.71
C LEU A 155 7.62 -29.96 -9.21
N ILE A 156 7.49 -28.68 -8.82
CA ILE A 156 7.80 -28.26 -7.46
C ILE A 156 6.89 -28.94 -6.40
N GLY A 157 5.65 -29.27 -6.76
CA GLY A 157 4.73 -30.01 -5.88
C GLY A 157 5.23 -31.42 -5.57
N GLU A 158 5.71 -32.14 -6.58
CA GLU A 158 6.29 -33.48 -6.39
C GLU A 158 7.58 -33.40 -5.56
N TRP A 159 8.41 -32.39 -5.82
CA TRP A 159 9.61 -32.16 -5.02
C TRP A 159 9.28 -31.88 -3.56
N PHE A 160 8.28 -31.03 -3.27
CA PHE A 160 7.82 -30.76 -1.90
C PHE A 160 7.34 -32.03 -1.20
N LYS A 161 6.58 -32.87 -1.89
CA LYS A 161 6.11 -34.16 -1.38
C LYS A 161 7.26 -35.09 -1.03
N GLU A 162 8.30 -35.15 -1.87
CA GLU A 162 9.50 -35.91 -1.57
C GLU A 162 10.24 -35.39 -0.33
N GLN A 163 10.43 -34.07 -0.23
CA GLN A 163 11.08 -33.47 0.94
C GLN A 163 10.27 -33.72 2.22
N PHE A 164 8.95 -33.64 2.14
CA PHE A 164 8.06 -33.93 3.27
C PHE A 164 8.16 -35.40 3.71
N ASN A 165 8.13 -36.34 2.76
CA ASN A 165 8.25 -37.77 3.05
C ASN A 165 9.62 -38.13 3.64
N LYS A 166 10.71 -37.54 3.13
CA LYS A 166 12.05 -37.70 3.70
C LYS A 166 12.08 -37.23 5.16
N LEU A 167 11.51 -36.06 5.44
CA LEU A 167 11.39 -35.53 6.80
C LEU A 167 10.58 -36.49 7.70
N PHE A 168 9.41 -36.95 7.26
CA PHE A 168 8.56 -37.81 8.08
C PHE A 168 9.18 -39.20 8.34
N SER A 169 9.86 -39.77 7.34
CA SER A 169 10.56 -41.05 7.49
C SER A 169 11.75 -40.98 8.45
N SER A 170 12.45 -39.83 8.50
CA SER A 170 13.52 -39.59 9.47
C SER A 170 12.96 -39.54 10.90
N ILE A 171 11.83 -38.84 11.10
CA ILE A 171 11.16 -38.74 12.40
C ILE A 171 10.63 -40.10 12.87
N ARG A 172 9.98 -40.87 11.98
CA ARG A 172 9.50 -42.22 12.31
C ARG A 172 10.63 -43.16 12.73
N ARG A 173 11.81 -43.08 12.08
CA ARG A 173 12.99 -43.87 12.49
C ARG A 173 13.54 -43.46 13.85
N THR A 174 13.51 -42.16 14.18
CA THR A 174 13.95 -41.69 15.50
C THR A 174 12.95 -41.98 16.62
N VAL A 175 11.66 -42.16 16.31
CA VAL A 175 10.58 -42.39 17.30
C VAL A 175 10.19 -43.87 17.41
N ALA A 176 10.64 -44.73 16.49
CA ALA A 176 10.50 -46.18 16.65
C ALA A 176 11.18 -46.60 17.96
N PRO A 177 10.47 -47.22 18.91
CA PRO A 177 11.08 -47.60 20.18
C PRO A 177 12.19 -48.58 19.86
N HIS A 178 13.37 -48.31 20.40
CA HIS A 178 14.45 -49.26 20.52
C HIS A 178 13.95 -50.42 21.38
N ARG A 179 13.19 -51.36 20.78
CA ARG A 179 12.86 -52.62 21.41
C ARG A 179 14.20 -53.35 21.52
N LYS A 180 14.78 -53.25 22.71
CA LYS A 180 15.89 -54.09 23.15
C LYS A 180 15.43 -55.54 22.94
N ASP A 181 15.96 -56.18 21.91
CA ASP A 181 16.10 -57.63 21.90
C ASP A 181 16.98 -57.98 23.10
N LYS A 182 16.34 -58.39 24.20
CA LYS A 182 16.98 -59.26 25.17
C LYS A 182 16.63 -60.68 24.77
N GLY A 183 17.51 -61.27 23.95
CA GLY A 183 17.61 -62.71 23.85
C GLY A 183 18.15 -63.31 25.15
N LEU A 184 17.66 -64.53 25.42
CA LEU A 184 18.30 -65.66 26.10
C LEU A 184 18.62 -65.55 27.61
N GLY A 185 18.01 -66.47 28.36
CA GLY A 185 18.46 -66.94 29.67
C GLY A 185 17.61 -68.12 30.13
N LEU A 186 18.08 -69.33 29.78
CA LEU A 186 17.86 -70.68 30.36
C LEU A 186 16.46 -71.08 30.85
#